data_AF-A0A6I6EPG8-F1
#
_entry.id   AF-A0A6I6EPG8-F1
#
_cell.length_a   1.000
_cell.length_b   1.000
_cell.length_c   1.000
_cell.angle_alpha   90.00
_cell.angle_beta   90.00
_cell.angle_gamma   90.00
#
_symmetry.space_group_name_H-M   'P 1'
#
loop_
_entity.id
_entity.type
_entity.pdbx_description
1 polymer ?
#
loop_
_entity_poly.entity_id
_entity_poly.type
_entity_poly.pdbx_seq_one_letter_code
_entity_poly.pdbx_strand_id
1 'polypeptide(L)'
;MNQLIREDNEVLNKTITYSYDGGGNITSKKEYGYTTEVLGDVIKNYDYGYDDDNWKDKLGLYDKSGTQVVSYTYDSWGKPFPEVKYENMSISRM
;
A
#
# COMPACT_ATOMS: atom_id res chain seq x y z
N MET A 1 18.48 9.33 -5.99
CA MET A 1 17.01 9.48 -5.81
C MET A 1 16.38 9.03 -7.12
N ASN A 2 15.86 7.80 -7.18
CA ASN A 2 15.36 7.19 -8.42
C ASN A 2 13.94 6.69 -8.18
N GLN A 3 12.99 7.63 -8.10
CA GLN A 3 11.57 7.33 -7.93
C GLN A 3 10.81 7.76 -9.19
N LEU A 4 9.90 6.91 -9.64
CA LEU A 4 9.05 7.20 -10.79
C LEU A 4 7.98 8.21 -10.37
N ILE A 5 8.12 9.47 -10.75
CA ILE A 5 7.15 10.52 -10.39
C ILE A 5 6.02 10.68 -11.42
N ARG A 6 6.22 10.18 -12.64
CA ARG A 6 5.25 10.28 -13.75
C ARG A 6 5.39 9.12 -14.71
N GLU A 7 4.26 8.63 -15.20
CA GLU A 7 4.11 7.64 -16.26
C GLU A 7 3.09 8.15 -17.28
N ASP A 8 3.53 8.42 -18.51
CA ASP A 8 2.66 8.72 -19.63
C ASP A 8 2.39 7.42 -20.40
N ASN A 9 1.23 6.81 -20.14
CA ASN A 9 0.88 5.49 -20.65
C ASN A 9 -0.17 5.59 -21.75
N GLU A 10 0.31 5.61 -23.00
CA GLU A 10 -0.54 5.68 -24.19
C GLU A 10 -1.45 4.44 -24.33
N VAL A 11 -0.97 3.26 -23.91
CA VAL A 11 -1.75 2.01 -23.96
C VAL A 11 -2.97 2.07 -23.05
N LEU A 12 -2.83 2.70 -21.87
CA LEU A 12 -3.93 2.92 -20.94
C LEU A 12 -4.70 4.23 -21.21
N ASN A 13 -4.25 5.03 -22.18
CA ASN A 13 -4.70 6.39 -22.45
C ASN A 13 -4.79 7.24 -21.18
N LYS A 14 -3.72 7.20 -20.37
CA LYS A 14 -3.63 7.91 -19.09
C LYS A 14 -2.24 8.48 -18.85
N THR A 15 -2.21 9.55 -18.09
CA THR A 15 -1.02 10.00 -17.39
C THR A 15 -1.19 9.76 -15.92
N ILE A 16 -0.16 9.22 -15.26
CA ILE A 16 -0.19 8.87 -13.85
C ILE A 16 0.96 9.59 -13.16
N THR A 17 0.70 10.23 -12.01
CA THR A 17 1.74 10.79 -11.17
C THR A 17 1.80 10.10 -9.82
N TYR A 18 3.00 9.98 -9.27
CA TYR A 18 3.24 9.34 -7.99
C TYR A 18 3.95 10.32 -7.05
N SER A 19 3.57 10.29 -5.79
CA SER A 19 4.20 11.07 -4.72
C SER A 19 4.80 10.14 -3.69
N TYR A 20 5.93 10.53 -3.11
CA TYR A 20 6.65 9.72 -2.14
C TYR A 20 6.99 10.55 -0.90
N ASP A 21 7.10 9.88 0.25
CA ASP A 21 7.65 10.49 1.46
C ASP A 21 9.19 10.58 1.40
N GLY A 22 9.80 11.25 2.40
CA GLY A 22 11.26 11.39 2.48
C GLY A 22 12.00 10.06 2.65
N GLY A 23 11.30 9.00 3.09
CA GLY A 23 11.82 7.64 3.20
C GLY A 23 11.53 6.76 1.98
N GLY A 24 10.96 7.32 0.92
CA GLY A 24 10.69 6.69 -0.37
C GLY A 24 9.46 5.81 -0.48
N ASN A 25 8.53 5.87 0.48
CA ASN A 25 7.24 5.19 0.35
C ASN A 25 6.29 5.99 -0.53
N ILE A 26 5.43 5.31 -1.30
CA ILE A 26 4.42 5.99 -2.12
C ILE A 26 3.30 6.53 -1.23
N THR A 27 3.07 7.84 -1.26
CA THR A 27 2.01 8.49 -0.48
C THR A 27 0.75 8.76 -1.30
N SER A 28 0.88 8.92 -2.62
CA SER A 28 -0.27 9.16 -3.50
C SER A 28 0.00 8.70 -4.94
N LYS A 29 -1.06 8.24 -5.61
CA LYS A 29 -1.14 8.01 -7.05
C LYS A 29 -2.33 8.80 -7.61
N LYS A 30 -2.08 9.63 -8.63
CA LYS A 30 -3.13 10.37 -9.34
C LYS A 30 -3.16 9.98 -10.81
N GLU A 31 -4.36 9.76 -11.33
CA GLU A 31 -4.59 9.47 -12.75
C GLU A 31 -5.26 10.67 -13.43
N TYR A 32 -4.78 10.99 -14.63
CA TYR A 32 -5.24 12.07 -15.50
C TYR A 32 -5.57 11.53 -16.88
N GLY A 33 -6.25 12.33 -17.70
CA GLY A 33 -6.32 12.07 -19.14
C GLY A 33 -4.91 12.02 -19.74
N TYR A 34 -4.70 11.17 -20.75
CA TYR A 34 -3.40 11.08 -21.41
C TYR A 34 -2.93 12.45 -21.90
N THR A 35 -1.72 12.83 -21.50
CA THR A 35 -1.03 14.01 -21.99
C THR A 35 0.46 13.83 -21.76
N THR A 36 1.29 14.25 -22.70
CA THR A 36 2.74 14.39 -22.46
C THR A 36 3.11 15.80 -22.00
N GLU A 37 2.12 16.70 -21.92
CA GLU A 37 2.28 18.09 -21.55
C GLU A 37 1.77 18.35 -20.12
N VAL A 38 1.16 19.52 -19.92
CA VAL A 38 0.57 19.97 -18.66
C VAL A 38 -0.61 19.07 -18.28
N LEU A 39 -0.64 18.69 -17.01
CA LEU A 39 -1.72 17.88 -16.44
C LEU A 39 -3.00 18.71 -16.37
N GLY A 40 -4.12 18.11 -16.80
CA GLY A 40 -5.46 18.66 -16.59
C GLY A 40 -6.02 18.26 -15.22
N ASP A 41 -7.34 18.14 -15.15
CA ASP A 41 -8.02 17.72 -13.92
C ASP A 41 -7.69 16.27 -13.53
N VAL A 42 -7.60 16.04 -12.22
CA VAL A 42 -7.43 14.71 -11.65
C VAL A 42 -8.69 13.90 -11.91
N ILE A 43 -8.56 12.77 -12.60
CA ILE A 43 -9.66 11.83 -12.86
C ILE A 43 -9.84 10.89 -11.67
N LYS A 44 -8.73 10.42 -11.08
CA LYS A 44 -8.75 9.57 -9.87
C LYS A 44 -7.58 9.90 -8.95
N ASN A 45 -7.84 9.88 -7.65
CA ASN A 45 -6.85 10.04 -6.60
C ASN A 45 -6.85 8.80 -5.70
N TYR A 46 -5.67 8.28 -5.40
CA TYR A 46 -5.43 7.19 -4.47
C TYR A 46 -4.41 7.66 -3.45
N ASP A 47 -4.82 7.74 -2.19
CA ASP A 47 -3.93 8.08 -1.07
C ASP A 47 -3.53 6.81 -0.33
N TYR A 48 -2.27 6.73 0.06
CA TYR A 48 -1.69 5.59 0.77
C TYR A 48 -1.17 6.05 2.13
N GLY A 49 -1.61 5.38 3.19
CA GLY A 49 -1.14 5.58 4.56
C GLY A 49 -0.28 4.41 5.02
N TYR A 50 0.68 4.69 5.88
CA TYR A 50 1.53 3.69 6.53
C TYR A 50 1.41 3.87 8.03
N ASP A 51 0.86 2.88 8.73
CA ASP A 51 0.53 2.95 10.16
C ASP A 51 1.74 2.68 11.08
N ASP A 52 2.95 2.51 10.55
CA ASP A 52 4.14 2.20 11.34
C ASP A 52 5.40 2.78 10.71
N ASP A 53 5.98 3.80 11.36
CA ASP A 53 7.24 4.46 10.96
C ASP A 53 8.42 3.48 10.93
N ASN A 54 8.31 2.33 11.60
CA ASN A 54 9.37 1.33 11.64
C ASN A 54 9.26 0.27 10.54
N TRP A 55 8.07 -0.24 10.18
CA TRP A 55 7.95 -1.41 9.27
C TRP A 55 6.97 -1.19 8.12
N LYS A 56 7.54 -0.75 7.00
CA LYS A 56 6.87 -0.23 5.80
C LYS A 56 6.10 -1.24 4.93
N ASP A 57 6.19 -2.56 5.22
CA ASP A 57 5.67 -3.65 4.37
C ASP A 57 4.83 -4.71 5.14
N LYS A 58 4.21 -4.34 6.26
CA LYS A 58 3.43 -5.29 7.08
C LYS A 58 2.06 -5.59 6.43
N LEU A 59 1.91 -6.78 5.85
CA LEU A 59 0.60 -7.32 5.45
C LEU A 59 -0.17 -7.74 6.72
N GLY A 60 -1.08 -6.88 7.21
CA GLY A 60 -1.97 -7.22 8.32
C GLY A 60 -3.20 -7.99 7.82
N LEU A 61 -3.49 -9.16 8.40
CA LEU A 61 -4.79 -9.82 8.20
C LEU A 61 -5.76 -9.25 9.24
N TYR A 62 -6.85 -8.66 8.76
CA TYR A 62 -7.92 -8.11 9.59
C TYR A 62 -9.19 -8.93 9.38
N ASP A 63 -9.97 -9.14 10.44
CA ASP A 63 -11.30 -9.73 10.33
C ASP A 63 -12.33 -8.71 9.80
N LYS A 64 -13.58 -9.16 9.57
CA LYS A 64 -14.67 -8.32 9.07
C LYS A 64 -15.09 -7.20 10.05
N SER A 65 -14.62 -7.24 11.28
CA SER A 65 -14.88 -6.25 12.33
C SER A 65 -13.75 -5.23 12.46
N GLY A 66 -12.67 -5.35 11.66
CA GLY A 66 -11.51 -4.48 11.71
C GLY A 66 -10.45 -4.88 12.75
N THR A 67 -10.56 -6.08 13.33
CA THR A 67 -9.59 -6.58 14.33
C THR A 67 -8.42 -7.26 13.63
N GLN A 68 -7.18 -6.90 13.97
CA GLN A 68 -5.99 -7.58 13.45
C GLN A 68 -5.91 -9.01 14.01
N VAL A 69 -5.99 -10.01 13.14
CA VAL A 69 -5.98 -11.44 13.52
C VAL A 69 -4.63 -12.12 13.34
N VAL A 70 -3.73 -11.53 12.54
CA VAL A 70 -2.35 -12.02 12.41
C VAL A 70 -1.39 -10.83 12.45
N SER A 71 -0.43 -10.90 13.36
CA SER A 71 0.72 -10.01 13.41
C SER A 71 1.98 -10.78 13.00
N TYR A 72 2.67 -10.31 11.96
CA TYR A 72 3.98 -10.83 11.59
C TYR A 72 5.06 -10.02 12.33
N THR A 73 5.82 -10.66 13.21
CA THR A 73 7.03 -10.08 13.79
C THR A 73 8.22 -10.50 12.93
N TYR A 74 9.10 -9.57 12.55
CA TYR A 74 10.27 -9.88 11.72
C TYR A 74 11.51 -10.01 12.60
N ASP A 75 12.35 -11.01 12.34
CA ASP A 75 13.66 -11.11 12.98
C ASP A 75 14.66 -10.09 12.38
N SER A 76 15.87 -10.01 12.95
CA SER A 76 16.93 -9.09 12.50
C SER A 76 17.43 -9.32 11.08
N TRP A 77 16.99 -10.39 10.41
CA TRP A 77 17.28 -10.71 9.02
C TRP A 77 16.07 -10.55 8.09
N GLY A 78 14.95 -10.02 8.60
CA GLY A 78 13.76 -9.74 7.79
C GLY A 78 12.89 -10.97 7.51
N LYS A 79 13.08 -12.08 8.24
CA LYS A 79 12.19 -13.24 8.11
C LYS A 79 10.94 -13.04 8.97
N PRO A 80 9.73 -13.18 8.40
CA PRO A 80 8.49 -13.09 9.18
C PRO A 80 8.30 -14.32 10.08
N PHE A 81 8.00 -14.06 11.34
CA PHE A 81 7.51 -15.02 12.33
C PHE A 81 6.04 -14.68 12.61
N PRO A 82 5.07 -15.52 12.21
CA PRO A 82 3.67 -15.26 12.50
C PRO A 82 3.42 -15.50 13.99
N GLU A 83 3.09 -14.45 14.74
CA GLU A 83 2.47 -14.59 16.05
C GLU A 83 0.96 -14.62 15.82
N VAL A 84 0.39 -15.83 15.80
CA VAL A 84 -1.06 -16.02 15.70
C VAL A 84 -1.64 -15.93 17.10
N LYS A 85 -2.40 -14.87 17.38
CA LYS A 85 -3.20 -14.78 18.60
C LYS A 85 -4.43 -15.67 18.45
N TYR A 86 -4.33 -16.92 18.91
CA TYR A 86 -5.46 -17.87 18.95
C TYR A 86 -6.43 -17.52 20.08
N GLU A 87 -6.97 -16.32 20.10
CA GLU A 87 -8.10 -15.99 20.96
C GLU A 87 -9.30 -15.74 20.04
N ASN A 88 -10.26 -16.66 20.04
CA ASN A 88 -11.60 -16.57 19.42
C ASN A 88 -11.88 -17.27 18.07
N MET A 89 -11.10 -18.28 17.65
CA MET A 89 -11.55 -19.18 16.58
C MET A 89 -12.27 -20.42 17.13
N SER A 90 -13.59 -20.34 17.31
CA SER A 90 -14.42 -21.54 17.50
C SER A 90 -14.48 -22.34 16.20
N ILE A 91 -13.74 -23.44 16.11
CA ILE A 91 -13.88 -24.40 15.02
C ILE A 91 -15.04 -25.34 15.37
N SER A 92 -16.23 -25.07 14.86
CA SER A 92 -17.31 -26.05 14.83
C SER A 92 -17.04 -27.03 13.69
N ARG A 93 -16.68 -28.28 13.99
CA ARG A 93 -16.71 -29.38 13.01
C ARG A 93 -18.16 -29.81 12.80
N MET A 94 -18.62 -29.82 11.55
CA MET A 94 -19.67 -30.75 11.11
C MET A 94 -19.06 -32.13 10.91
#